data_AF-A0A0K0D981-F1
#
_entry.id   AF-A0A0K0D981-F1
#
_cell.length_a   1.000
_cell.length_b   1.000
_cell.length_c   1.000
_cell.angle_alpha   90.00
_cell.angle_beta   90.00
_cell.angle_gamma   90.00
#
_symmetry.space_group_name_H-M   'P 1'
#
loop_
_entity.id
_entity.type
_entity.pdbx_description
1 polymer ?
#
loop_
_entity_poly.entity_id
_entity_poly.type
_entity_poly.pdbx_seq_one_letter_code
_entity_poly.pdbx_strand_id
1 'polypeptide(L)'
;MRRFQDVSYFLVLFFSDLVSLSQEAIETISLWVMHYKDKRSIDLIVEAWLESFKIAKKDEQRIALFYIMNDVVQRAKNKHMDVLIPAFQPAVLSAVTMGKSSPCVKQVMNRCIDIFGERQVFTEASVNVMKNMLRKISEVLSQISSFRHSMEEQKRRMLQLIETLELAKRNFSHQLKDVTVVEDAYQKYFQGIREVHADLLVSPVFSKQWLLFFKYFTSYIWLLYFLDIRVIFDLTRLNFILKGVDDSGNGEVGCLSCSDSASRCSLTNGQ
;
A
#
# COMPACT_ATOMS: atom_id res chain seq x y z
N MET A 1 18.82 -2.27 -54.59
CA MET A 1 17.60 -1.67 -54.01
C MET A 1 16.32 -2.28 -54.54
N ARG A 2 16.05 -2.33 -55.86
CA ARG A 2 14.79 -2.90 -56.40
C ARG A 2 14.43 -4.33 -55.93
N ARG A 3 15.37 -5.28 -56.01
CA ARG A 3 15.18 -6.66 -55.49
C ARG A 3 14.78 -6.75 -54.01
N PHE A 4 15.21 -5.80 -53.17
CA PHE A 4 14.87 -5.79 -51.75
C PHE A 4 13.46 -5.25 -51.51
N GLN A 5 13.03 -4.25 -52.30
CA GLN A 5 11.64 -3.79 -52.29
C GLN A 5 10.71 -4.91 -52.79
N ASP A 6 11.04 -5.59 -53.88
CA ASP A 6 10.20 -6.66 -54.43
C ASP A 6 9.98 -7.81 -53.43
N VAL A 7 11.02 -8.21 -52.70
CA VAL A 7 10.90 -9.24 -51.65
C VAL A 7 10.10 -8.71 -50.46
N SER A 8 10.34 -7.48 -50.01
CA SER A 8 9.57 -6.89 -48.91
C SER A 8 8.09 -6.74 -49.25
N TYR A 9 7.75 -6.30 -50.47
CA TYR A 9 6.36 -6.21 -50.94
C TYR A 9 5.72 -7.58 -51.07
N PHE A 10 6.44 -8.58 -51.58
CA PHE A 10 5.95 -9.96 -51.64
C PHE A 10 5.64 -10.51 -50.25
N LEU A 11 6.50 -10.26 -49.26
CA LEU A 11 6.26 -10.68 -47.87
C LEU A 11 5.05 -9.98 -47.25
N VAL A 12 4.88 -8.68 -47.50
CA VAL A 12 3.71 -7.93 -47.02
C VAL A 12 2.42 -8.45 -47.65
N LEU A 13 2.44 -8.74 -48.95
CA LEU A 13 1.30 -9.37 -49.63
C LEU A 13 1.04 -10.78 -49.10
N PHE A 14 2.08 -11.59 -48.88
CA PHE A 14 1.95 -12.93 -48.30
C PHE A 14 1.26 -12.91 -46.92
N PHE A 15 1.66 -12.00 -46.03
CA PHE A 15 1.01 -11.81 -44.73
C PHE A 15 -0.42 -11.25 -44.85
N SER A 16 -0.71 -10.47 -45.89
CA SER A 16 -2.02 -9.83 -46.10
C SER A 16 -3.05 -10.77 -46.76
N ASP A 17 -2.62 -11.59 -47.71
CA ASP A 17 -3.46 -12.47 -48.53
C ASP A 17 -3.82 -13.78 -47.80
N LEU A 18 -2.97 -14.23 -46.87
CA LEU A 18 -3.18 -15.48 -46.12
C LEU A 18 -3.99 -15.30 -44.83
N VAL A 19 -4.72 -14.19 -44.67
CA VAL A 19 -5.68 -14.01 -43.59
C VAL A 19 -6.95 -14.84 -43.88
N SER A 20 -6.80 -16.16 -43.91
CA SER A 20 -7.85 -17.06 -43.47
C SER A 20 -7.60 -17.30 -41.99
N LEU A 21 -8.59 -17.04 -41.13
CA LEU A 21 -8.48 -17.24 -39.67
C LEU A 21 -8.36 -18.73 -39.27
N SER A 22 -7.97 -19.61 -40.20
CA SER A 22 -7.80 -21.03 -39.93
C SER A 22 -6.53 -21.26 -39.13
N GLN A 23 -6.61 -22.16 -38.16
CA GLN A 23 -5.47 -22.62 -37.38
C GLN A 23 -4.37 -23.17 -38.30
N GLU A 24 -4.73 -23.90 -39.35
CA GLU A 24 -3.78 -24.45 -40.34
C GLU A 24 -2.96 -23.37 -41.06
N ALA A 25 -3.59 -22.24 -41.43
CA ALA A 25 -2.88 -21.13 -42.07
C ALA A 25 -1.86 -20.49 -41.11
N ILE A 26 -2.26 -20.27 -39.86
CA ILE A 26 -1.38 -19.72 -38.81
C ILE A 26 -0.15 -20.62 -38.62
N GLU A 27 -0.35 -21.93 -38.52
CA GLU A 27 0.75 -22.88 -38.33
C GLU A 27 1.67 -22.97 -39.56
N THR A 28 1.08 -22.97 -40.76
CA THR A 28 1.84 -23.01 -42.02
C THR A 28 2.76 -21.80 -42.15
N ILE A 29 2.24 -20.60 -41.90
CA ILE A 29 3.03 -19.36 -41.95
C ILE A 29 4.11 -19.39 -40.88
N SER A 30 3.77 -19.84 -39.67
CA SER A 30 4.73 -19.88 -38.56
C SER A 30 5.87 -20.85 -38.83
N LEU A 31 5.59 -22.02 -39.41
CA LEU A 31 6.61 -22.97 -39.84
C LEU A 31 7.50 -22.41 -40.95
N TRP A 32 6.92 -21.68 -41.90
CA TRP A 32 7.67 -21.01 -42.97
C TRP A 32 8.62 -19.95 -42.41
N VAL A 33 8.15 -19.10 -41.49
CA VAL A 33 9.00 -18.11 -40.79
C VAL A 33 10.15 -18.80 -40.03
N MET A 34 9.85 -19.89 -39.34
CA MET A 34 10.82 -20.67 -38.56
C MET A 34 11.88 -21.38 -39.41
N HIS A 35 11.70 -21.49 -40.73
CA HIS A 35 12.70 -22.09 -41.63
C HIS A 35 13.93 -21.17 -41.82
N TYR A 36 13.72 -19.85 -41.73
CA TYR A 36 14.79 -18.87 -41.88
C TYR A 36 15.63 -18.78 -40.61
N LYS A 37 16.95 -18.89 -40.77
CA LYS A 37 17.92 -18.87 -39.67
C LYS A 37 18.88 -17.69 -39.73
N ASP A 38 19.02 -17.06 -40.89
CA ASP A 38 19.89 -15.91 -41.05
C ASP A 38 19.22 -14.63 -40.52
N LYS A 39 19.98 -13.85 -39.75
CA LYS A 39 19.47 -12.64 -39.10
C LYS A 39 18.83 -11.67 -40.10
N ARG A 40 19.42 -11.51 -41.29
CA ARG A 40 18.93 -10.58 -42.32
C ARG A 40 17.53 -10.94 -42.83
N SER A 41 17.29 -12.21 -43.14
CA SER A 41 15.96 -12.68 -43.53
C SER A 41 14.96 -12.55 -42.38
N ILE A 42 15.37 -12.87 -41.16
CA ILE A 42 14.50 -12.71 -39.96
C ILE A 42 14.11 -11.24 -39.80
N ASP A 43 15.06 -10.31 -39.87
CA ASP A 43 14.80 -8.87 -39.75
C ASP A 43 13.82 -8.40 -40.84
N LEU A 44 14.00 -8.85 -42.10
CA LEU A 44 13.07 -8.54 -43.20
C LEU A 44 11.66 -9.10 -42.97
N ILE A 45 11.55 -10.31 -42.41
CA ILE A 45 10.25 -10.93 -42.08
C ILE A 45 9.56 -10.15 -40.96
N VAL A 46 10.30 -9.75 -39.92
CA VAL A 46 9.77 -8.96 -38.79
C VAL A 46 9.31 -7.59 -39.28
N GLU A 47 10.10 -6.93 -40.12
CA GLU A 47 9.73 -5.65 -40.74
C GLU A 47 8.47 -5.80 -41.60
N ALA A 48 8.39 -6.84 -42.44
CA ALA A 48 7.22 -7.09 -43.28
C ALA A 48 5.98 -7.43 -42.44
N TRP A 49 6.11 -8.19 -41.36
CA TRP A 49 5.02 -8.46 -40.42
C TRP A 49 4.52 -7.17 -39.77
N LEU A 50 5.43 -6.32 -39.29
CA LEU A 50 5.07 -5.06 -38.66
C LEU A 50 4.41 -4.11 -39.67
N GLU A 51 4.93 -4.04 -40.89
CA GLU A 51 4.33 -3.21 -41.95
C GLU A 51 2.94 -3.71 -42.32
N SER A 52 2.75 -5.03 -42.44
CA SER A 52 1.45 -5.67 -42.65
C SER A 52 0.46 -5.29 -41.52
N PHE A 53 0.93 -5.28 -40.27
CA PHE A 53 0.12 -4.88 -39.12
C PHE A 53 -0.28 -3.40 -39.18
N LYS A 54 0.62 -2.52 -39.64
CA LYS A 54 0.35 -1.08 -39.81
C LYS A 54 -0.69 -0.83 -40.89
N ILE A 55 -0.54 -1.45 -42.06
CA ILE A 55 -1.43 -1.23 -43.22
C ILE A 55 -2.76 -2.00 -43.12
N ALA A 56 -2.86 -2.98 -42.21
CA ALA A 56 -4.08 -3.73 -41.97
C ALA A 56 -5.24 -2.78 -41.62
N LYS A 57 -6.28 -2.80 -42.47
CA LYS A 57 -7.47 -1.94 -42.35
C LYS A 57 -8.51 -2.50 -41.40
N LYS A 58 -8.54 -3.83 -41.26
CA LYS A 58 -9.53 -4.58 -40.49
C LYS A 58 -8.91 -5.11 -39.20
N ASP A 59 -9.69 -5.09 -38.13
CA ASP A 59 -9.24 -5.59 -36.81
C ASP A 59 -8.98 -7.10 -36.85
N GLU A 60 -9.75 -7.85 -37.64
CA GLU A 60 -9.57 -9.30 -37.82
C GLU A 60 -8.19 -9.63 -38.42
N GLN A 61 -7.69 -8.80 -39.33
CA GLN A 61 -6.35 -8.96 -39.92
C GLN A 61 -5.26 -8.71 -38.88
N ARG A 62 -5.41 -7.65 -38.07
CA ARG A 62 -4.48 -7.36 -36.98
C ARG A 62 -4.44 -8.48 -35.94
N ILE A 63 -5.61 -9.03 -35.61
CA ILE A 63 -5.75 -10.17 -34.70
C ILE A 63 -5.05 -11.41 -35.29
N ALA A 64 -5.28 -11.74 -36.56
CA ALA A 64 -4.63 -12.87 -37.23
C ALA A 64 -3.11 -12.73 -37.26
N LEU A 65 -2.59 -11.54 -37.60
CA LEU A 65 -1.15 -11.24 -37.58
C LEU A 65 -0.56 -11.39 -36.17
N PHE A 66 -1.30 -11.00 -35.13
CA PHE A 66 -0.86 -11.18 -33.75
C PHE A 66 -0.82 -12.67 -33.36
N TYR A 67 -1.77 -13.49 -33.82
CA TYR A 67 -1.74 -14.93 -33.60
C TYR A 67 -0.57 -15.62 -34.32
N ILE A 68 -0.27 -15.23 -35.56
CA ILE A 68 0.89 -15.71 -36.31
C ILE A 68 2.18 -15.41 -35.54
N MET A 69 2.40 -14.14 -35.17
CA MET A 69 3.58 -13.76 -34.40
C MET A 69 3.65 -14.54 -33.08
N ASN A 70 2.52 -14.68 -32.39
CA ASN A 70 2.43 -15.42 -31.14
C ASN A 70 2.85 -16.89 -31.30
N ASP A 71 2.37 -17.59 -32.33
CA ASP A 71 2.78 -18.98 -32.60
C ASP A 71 4.27 -19.06 -32.97
N VAL A 72 4.77 -18.12 -33.79
CA VAL A 72 6.20 -18.02 -34.15
C VAL A 72 7.09 -17.88 -32.91
N VAL A 73 6.84 -16.90 -32.02
CA VAL A 73 7.72 -16.66 -30.85
C VAL A 73 7.65 -17.80 -29.84
N GLN A 74 6.49 -18.45 -29.69
CA GLN A 74 6.34 -19.61 -28.82
C GLN A 74 7.06 -20.84 -29.39
N ARG A 75 6.94 -21.10 -30.70
CA ARG A 75 7.69 -22.18 -31.36
C ARG A 75 9.20 -21.92 -31.33
N ALA A 76 9.62 -20.67 -31.50
CA ALA A 76 11.02 -20.27 -31.36
C ALA A 76 11.55 -20.53 -29.94
N LYS A 77 10.77 -20.22 -28.91
CA LYS A 77 11.11 -20.55 -27.52
C LYS A 77 11.29 -22.05 -27.32
N ASN A 78 10.34 -22.86 -27.81
CA ASN A 78 10.38 -24.32 -27.67
C ASN A 78 11.54 -24.96 -28.44
N LYS A 79 11.95 -24.39 -29.58
CA LYS A 79 13.09 -24.86 -30.38
C LYS A 79 14.42 -24.20 -30.02
N HIS A 80 14.47 -23.37 -28.98
CA HIS A 80 15.67 -22.63 -28.56
C HIS A 80 16.29 -21.79 -29.71
N MET A 81 15.44 -21.11 -30.49
CA MET A 81 15.88 -20.17 -31.52
C MET A 81 16.11 -18.77 -30.93
N ASP A 82 17.28 -18.57 -30.33
CA ASP A 82 17.61 -17.37 -29.55
C ASP A 82 17.66 -16.06 -30.37
N VAL A 83 17.71 -16.15 -31.70
CA VAL A 83 17.78 -14.97 -32.59
C VAL A 83 16.39 -14.37 -32.86
N LEU A 84 15.36 -15.20 -32.85
CA LEU A 84 14.03 -14.81 -33.36
C LEU A 84 13.26 -13.96 -32.34
N ILE A 85 13.26 -14.36 -31.07
CA ILE A 85 12.53 -13.65 -30.01
C ILE A 85 13.03 -12.20 -29.85
N PRO A 86 14.35 -11.93 -29.76
CA PRO A 86 14.85 -10.55 -29.67
C PRO A 86 14.55 -9.72 -30.91
N ALA A 87 14.50 -10.33 -32.10
CA ALA A 87 14.16 -9.64 -33.34
C ALA A 87 12.69 -9.19 -33.35
N PHE A 88 11.77 -10.04 -32.89
CA PHE A 88 10.34 -9.70 -32.82
C PHE A 88 10.00 -8.71 -31.71
N GLN A 89 10.73 -8.70 -30.60
CA GLN A 89 10.42 -7.86 -29.42
C GLN A 89 10.14 -6.37 -29.75
N PRO A 90 10.99 -5.62 -30.49
CA PRO A 90 10.70 -4.22 -30.84
C PRO A 90 9.47 -4.05 -31.74
N ALA A 91 9.24 -5.01 -32.64
CA ALA A 91 8.06 -5.00 -33.51
C ALA A 91 6.77 -5.26 -32.71
N VAL A 92 6.79 -6.17 -31.75
CA VAL A 92 5.65 -6.44 -30.85
C VAL A 92 5.30 -5.20 -30.03
N LEU A 93 6.28 -4.51 -29.44
CA LEU A 93 6.05 -3.27 -28.69
C LEU A 93 5.40 -2.17 -29.56
N SER A 94 5.84 -2.06 -30.80
CA SER A 94 5.27 -1.13 -31.78
C SER A 94 3.81 -1.51 -32.10
N ALA A 95 3.55 -2.79 -32.37
CA ALA A 95 2.21 -3.29 -32.65
C ALA A 95 1.25 -3.09 -31.47
N VAL A 96 1.69 -3.37 -30.23
CA VAL A 96 0.92 -3.13 -28.99
C VAL A 96 0.52 -1.65 -28.87
N THR A 97 1.44 -0.74 -29.19
CA THR A 97 1.17 0.70 -29.16
C THR A 97 0.12 1.12 -30.19
N MET A 98 0.08 0.47 -31.35
CA MET A 98 -0.87 0.78 -32.43
C MET A 98 -2.24 0.12 -32.24
N GLY A 99 -2.27 -1.12 -31.76
CA GLY A 99 -3.51 -1.90 -31.60
C GLY A 99 -4.34 -1.54 -30.37
N LYS A 100 -3.78 -0.80 -29.40
CA LYS A 100 -4.47 -0.42 -28.15
C LYS A 100 -5.76 0.40 -28.34
N SER A 101 -5.94 1.02 -29.51
CA SER A 101 -7.13 1.83 -29.84
C SER A 101 -8.37 0.98 -30.14
N SER A 102 -8.21 -0.24 -30.66
CA SER A 102 -9.34 -1.15 -30.90
C SER A 102 -9.59 -2.04 -29.67
N PRO A 103 -10.82 -2.07 -29.11
CA PRO A 103 -11.15 -2.94 -27.99
C PRO A 103 -10.93 -4.42 -28.28
N CYS A 104 -11.30 -4.89 -29.47
CA CYS A 104 -11.20 -6.30 -29.87
C CYS A 104 -9.72 -6.72 -30.00
N VAL A 105 -8.92 -5.93 -30.72
CA VAL A 105 -7.48 -6.18 -30.88
C VAL A 105 -6.78 -6.15 -29.52
N LYS A 106 -7.09 -5.14 -28.69
CA LYS A 106 -6.54 -5.02 -27.34
C LYS A 106 -6.83 -6.24 -26.47
N GLN A 107 -8.05 -6.78 -26.54
CA GLN A 107 -8.42 -7.98 -25.76
C GLN A 107 -7.55 -9.18 -26.14
N VAL A 108 -7.32 -9.40 -27.44
CA VAL A 108 -6.43 -10.45 -27.93
C VAL A 108 -4.99 -10.19 -27.49
N MET A 109 -4.49 -8.96 -27.61
CA MET A 109 -3.14 -8.62 -27.18
C MET A 109 -2.92 -8.90 -25.69
N ASN A 110 -3.87 -8.53 -24.82
CA ASN A 110 -3.79 -8.83 -23.38
C ASN A 110 -3.61 -10.34 -23.16
N ARG A 111 -4.46 -11.16 -23.77
CA ARG A 111 -4.38 -12.63 -23.65
C ARG A 111 -3.03 -13.17 -24.12
N CYS A 112 -2.53 -12.71 -25.27
CA CYS A 112 -1.23 -13.15 -25.78
C CYS A 112 -0.07 -12.71 -24.87
N ILE A 113 -0.12 -11.48 -24.33
CA ILE A 113 0.91 -10.97 -23.40
C ILE A 113 0.90 -11.73 -22.08
N ASP A 114 -0.27 -12.16 -21.58
CA ASP A 114 -0.36 -13.04 -20.42
C ASP A 114 0.33 -14.38 -20.68
N ILE A 115 0.07 -15.00 -21.85
CA ILE A 115 0.72 -16.24 -22.28
C ILE A 115 2.25 -16.06 -22.41
N PHE A 116 2.72 -14.90 -22.90
CA PHE A 116 4.16 -14.62 -22.98
C PHE A 116 4.84 -14.63 -21.61
N GLY A 117 4.16 -14.11 -20.57
CA GLY A 117 4.64 -14.16 -19.19
C GLY A 117 4.62 -15.58 -18.63
N GLU A 118 3.50 -16.29 -18.76
CA GLU A 118 3.33 -17.66 -18.28
C GLU A 118 4.39 -18.62 -18.86
N ARG A 119 4.66 -18.50 -20.16
CA ARG A 119 5.61 -19.37 -20.89
C ARG A 119 7.04 -18.83 -20.92
N GLN A 120 7.32 -17.71 -20.26
CA GLN A 120 8.63 -17.04 -20.25
C GLN A 120 9.22 -16.86 -21.67
N VAL A 121 8.36 -16.46 -22.62
CA VAL A 121 8.76 -16.14 -23.99
C VAL A 121 9.55 -14.83 -23.99
N PHE A 122 9.05 -13.84 -23.26
CA PHE A 122 9.74 -12.57 -23.00
C PHE A 122 10.06 -12.45 -21.51
N THR A 123 10.98 -11.54 -21.17
CA THR A 123 11.30 -11.23 -19.77
C THR A 123 10.10 -10.59 -19.06
N GLU A 124 10.02 -10.76 -17.74
CA GLU A 124 8.97 -10.16 -16.91
C GLU A 124 8.92 -8.63 -17.08
N ALA A 125 10.08 -7.98 -17.16
CA ALA A 125 10.19 -6.55 -17.42
C ALA A 125 9.51 -6.15 -18.75
N SER A 126 9.78 -6.90 -19.83
CA SER A 126 9.17 -6.64 -21.14
C SER A 126 7.65 -6.88 -21.12
N VAL A 127 7.19 -7.93 -20.46
CA VAL A 127 5.76 -8.22 -20.28
C VAL A 127 5.05 -7.10 -19.53
N ASN A 128 5.65 -6.62 -18.43
CA ASN A 128 5.10 -5.51 -17.64
C ASN A 128 5.03 -4.21 -18.44
N VAL A 129 6.04 -3.91 -19.25
CA VAL A 129 6.02 -2.77 -20.18
C VAL A 129 4.83 -2.88 -21.16
N MET A 130 4.64 -4.04 -21.80
CA MET A 130 3.53 -4.27 -22.72
C MET A 130 2.16 -4.12 -22.04
N LYS A 131 1.99 -4.69 -20.84
CA LYS A 131 0.76 -4.56 -20.04
C LYS A 131 0.46 -3.10 -19.70
N ASN A 132 1.47 -2.34 -19.29
CA ASN A 132 1.32 -0.92 -19.00
C ASN A 132 0.95 -0.10 -20.25
N MET A 133 1.50 -0.43 -21.42
CA MET A 133 1.13 0.22 -22.69
C MET A 133 -0.35 -0.03 -23.07
N LEU A 134 -0.89 -1.19 -22.70
CA LEU A 134 -2.29 -1.53 -22.93
C LEU A 134 -3.24 -0.96 -21.88
N ARG A 135 -2.80 -0.45 -20.73
CA ARG A 135 -3.73 0.14 -19.75
C ARG A 135 -4.54 1.27 -20.37
N LYS A 136 -5.86 1.23 -20.18
CA LYS A 136 -6.72 2.33 -20.65
C LYS A 136 -6.38 3.57 -19.81
N ILE A 137 -6.30 4.74 -20.43
CA ILE A 137 -6.20 6.01 -19.70
C ILE A 137 -7.33 6.11 -18.65
N SER A 138 -8.54 5.67 -18.97
CA SER A 138 -9.66 5.63 -18.02
C SER A 138 -9.39 4.77 -16.77
N GLU A 139 -8.62 3.69 -16.92
CA GLU A 139 -8.28 2.76 -15.85
C GLU A 139 -7.20 3.36 -14.95
N VAL A 140 -6.22 4.04 -15.54
CA VAL A 140 -5.22 4.84 -14.82
C VAL A 140 -5.90 5.99 -14.07
N LEU A 141 -6.82 6.71 -14.72
CA LEU A 141 -7.59 7.79 -14.08
C LEU A 141 -8.47 7.26 -12.93
N SER A 142 -9.08 6.08 -13.09
CA SER A 142 -9.84 5.41 -12.03
C SER A 142 -8.95 5.07 -10.83
N GLN A 143 -7.77 4.47 -11.08
CA GLN A 143 -6.79 4.18 -10.03
C GLN A 143 -6.34 5.44 -9.29
N ILE A 144 -5.99 6.50 -10.03
CA ILE A 144 -5.60 7.79 -9.44
C ILE A 144 -6.74 8.38 -8.59
N SER A 145 -7.98 8.31 -9.08
CA SER A 145 -9.15 8.79 -8.34
C SER A 145 -9.37 8.03 -7.03
N SER A 146 -9.28 6.70 -7.06
CA SER A 146 -9.42 5.85 -5.87
C SER A 146 -8.31 6.11 -4.84
N PHE A 147 -7.07 6.29 -5.31
CA PHE A 147 -5.93 6.61 -4.46
C PHE A 147 -6.08 7.99 -3.83
N ARG A 148 -6.51 9.01 -4.60
CA ARG A 148 -6.81 10.35 -4.08
C ARG A 148 -7.85 10.29 -2.97
N HIS A 149 -8.93 9.54 -3.16
CA HIS A 149 -9.98 9.41 -2.16
C HIS A 149 -9.48 8.75 -0.87
N SER A 150 -8.65 7.71 -0.98
CA SER A 150 -8.00 7.07 0.18
C SER A 150 -7.11 8.06 0.95
N MET A 151 -6.33 8.88 0.24
CA MET A 151 -5.47 9.89 0.85
C MET A 151 -6.27 11.02 1.51
N GLU A 152 -7.37 11.47 0.91
CA GLU A 152 -8.30 12.43 1.51
C GLU A 152 -8.90 11.88 2.80
N GLU A 153 -9.24 10.60 2.82
CA GLU A 153 -9.76 9.92 4.01
C GLU A 153 -8.72 9.85 5.13
N GLN A 154 -7.47 9.49 4.83
CA GLN A 154 -6.39 9.51 5.82
C GLN A 154 -6.14 10.92 6.37
N LYS A 155 -6.18 11.96 5.52
CA LYS A 155 -6.05 13.35 5.95
C LYS A 155 -7.19 13.74 6.91
N ARG A 156 -8.43 13.35 6.62
CA ARG A 156 -9.58 13.61 7.50
C ARG A 156 -9.39 13.00 8.88
N ARG A 157 -8.96 11.75 8.96
CA ARG A 157 -8.68 11.05 10.23
C ARG A 157 -7.59 11.74 11.03
N MET A 158 -6.51 12.17 10.38
CA MET A 158 -5.42 12.87 11.05
C MET A 158 -5.87 14.22 11.62
N LEU A 159 -6.71 14.97 10.91
CA LEU A 159 -7.28 16.22 11.41
C LEU A 159 -8.18 15.99 12.63
N GLN A 160 -9.03 14.96 12.61
CA GLN A 160 -9.85 14.58 13.77
C GLN A 160 -8.97 14.21 14.98
N LEU A 161 -7.88 13.47 14.75
CA LEU A 161 -6.94 13.13 15.82
C LEU A 161 -6.31 14.38 16.43
N ILE A 162 -5.88 15.34 15.61
CA ILE A 162 -5.33 16.62 16.09
C ILE A 162 -6.37 17.35 16.95
N GLU A 163 -7.61 17.45 16.50
CA GLU A 163 -8.69 18.10 17.26
C GLU A 163 -8.92 17.43 18.63
N THR A 164 -8.95 16.09 18.67
CA THR A 164 -9.08 15.35 19.93
C THR A 164 -7.89 15.56 20.87
N LEU A 165 -6.66 15.60 20.33
CA LEU A 165 -5.45 15.87 21.11
C LEU A 165 -5.45 17.29 21.69
N GLU A 166 -5.87 18.27 20.91
CA GLU A 166 -6.00 19.65 21.39
C GLU A 166 -7.06 19.78 22.49
N LEU A 167 -8.19 19.08 22.37
CA LEU A 167 -9.21 19.05 23.41
C LEU A 167 -8.69 18.40 24.69
N ALA A 168 -8.03 17.24 24.58
CA ALA A 168 -7.42 16.57 25.72
C ALA A 168 -6.40 17.47 26.42
N LYS A 169 -5.52 18.14 25.65
CA LYS A 169 -4.53 19.09 26.17
C LYS A 169 -5.19 20.23 26.96
N ARG A 170 -6.29 20.81 26.43
CA ARG A 170 -7.04 21.87 27.13
C ARG A 170 -7.59 21.37 28.46
N ASN A 171 -8.18 20.17 28.48
CA ASN A 171 -8.75 19.58 29.69
C ASN A 171 -7.69 19.30 30.76
N PHE A 172 -6.57 18.66 30.40
CA PHE A 172 -5.49 18.39 31.35
C PHE A 172 -4.85 19.69 31.87
N SER A 173 -4.72 20.71 31.02
CA SER A 173 -4.21 22.01 31.46
C SER A 173 -5.15 22.67 32.48
N HIS A 174 -6.47 22.54 32.30
CA HIS A 174 -7.44 23.04 33.27
C HIS A 174 -7.33 22.30 34.61
N GLN A 175 -7.32 20.96 34.57
CA GLN A 175 -7.17 20.14 35.78
C GLN A 175 -5.89 20.46 36.54
N LEU A 176 -4.77 20.66 35.84
CA LEU A 176 -3.51 21.03 36.48
C LEU A 176 -3.61 22.38 37.20
N LYS A 177 -4.28 23.38 36.60
CA LYS A 177 -4.50 24.68 37.25
C LYS A 177 -5.28 24.54 38.55
N ASP A 178 -6.35 23.73 38.54
CA ASP A 178 -7.16 23.50 39.74
C ASP A 178 -6.32 22.87 40.87
N VAL A 179 -5.48 21.88 40.54
CA VAL A 179 -4.56 21.24 41.50
C VAL A 179 -3.54 22.24 42.03
N THR A 180 -2.95 23.08 41.18
CA THR A 180 -1.96 24.10 41.59
C THR A 180 -2.56 25.14 42.54
N VAL A 181 -3.83 25.54 42.34
CA VAL A 181 -4.52 26.48 43.25
C VAL A 181 -4.68 25.86 44.64
N VAL A 182 -5.07 24.58 44.70
CA VAL A 182 -5.19 23.86 45.97
C VAL A 182 -3.82 23.72 46.65
N GLU A 183 -2.79 23.33 45.91
CA GLU A 183 -1.42 23.24 46.42
C GLU A 183 -0.93 24.55 47.04
N ASP A 184 -1.10 25.68 46.34
CA ASP A 184 -0.71 27.00 46.83
C ASP A 184 -1.47 27.41 48.11
N ALA A 185 -2.77 27.09 48.19
CA ALA A 185 -3.57 27.33 49.39
C ALA A 185 -3.05 26.55 50.60
N TYR A 186 -2.71 25.26 50.43
CA TYR A 186 -2.12 24.44 51.49
C TYR A 186 -0.72 24.93 51.89
N GLN A 187 0.13 25.32 50.93
CA GLN A 187 1.45 25.88 51.23
C GLN A 187 1.34 27.15 52.10
N LYS A 188 0.43 28.07 51.74
CA LYS A 188 0.16 29.27 52.53
C LYS A 188 -0.38 28.95 53.93
N TYR A 189 -1.27 27.96 54.04
CA TYR A 189 -1.78 27.50 55.33
C TYR A 189 -0.66 26.97 56.23
N PHE A 190 0.20 26.08 55.71
CA PHE A 190 1.35 25.56 56.46
C PHE A 190 2.34 26.66 56.85
N GLN A 191 2.57 27.64 55.97
CA GLN A 191 3.41 28.79 56.27
C GLN A 191 2.85 29.58 57.46
N GLY A 192 1.54 29.85 57.49
CA GLY A 192 0.88 30.50 58.63
C GLY A 192 1.00 29.71 59.93
N ILE A 193 0.88 28.38 59.89
CA ILE A 193 1.11 27.53 61.07
C ILE A 193 2.55 27.69 61.59
N ARG A 194 3.55 27.70 60.70
CA ARG A 194 4.96 27.87 61.10
C ARG A 194 5.23 29.20 61.77
N GLU A 195 4.62 30.27 61.27
CA GLU A 195 4.76 31.62 61.84
C GLU A 195 4.16 31.68 63.25
N VAL A 196 2.93 31.20 63.43
CA VAL A 196 2.29 31.13 64.74
C VAL A 196 3.08 30.22 65.69
N HIS A 197 3.61 29.10 65.20
CA HIS A 197 4.45 28.22 66.00
C HIS A 197 5.75 28.90 66.46
N ALA A 198 6.38 29.68 65.58
CA ALA A 198 7.57 30.46 65.92
C ALA A 198 7.27 31.52 66.99
N ASP A 199 6.14 32.23 66.89
CA ASP A 199 5.71 33.22 67.88
C ASP A 199 5.43 32.58 69.25
N LEU A 200 4.82 31.40 69.26
CA LEU A 200 4.55 30.65 70.49
C LEU A 200 5.82 30.14 71.18
N LEU A 201 6.88 29.83 70.43
CA LEU A 201 8.18 29.40 70.98
C LEU A 201 8.96 30.54 71.67
N VAL A 202 8.70 31.79 71.29
CA VAL A 202 9.35 32.98 71.89
C VAL A 202 8.62 33.46 73.16
N SER A 203 7.40 32.98 73.43
CA SER A 203 6.59 33.40 74.59
C SER A 203 6.94 32.64 75.89
N PRO A 204 7.28 33.33 77.00
CA PRO A 204 7.71 32.68 78.25
C PRO A 204 6.60 31.97 79.05
N VAL A 205 5.34 31.97 78.60
CA VAL A 205 4.17 31.45 79.33
C VAL A 205 3.71 30.06 78.82
N PHE A 206 4.28 29.54 77.74
CA PHE A 206 3.63 28.52 76.89
C PHE A 206 4.28 27.12 76.87
N SER A 207 4.98 26.68 77.92
CA SER A 207 5.97 25.60 77.76
C SER A 207 5.55 24.15 78.06
N LYS A 208 4.36 23.83 78.64
CA LYS A 208 4.05 22.43 79.03
C LYS A 208 2.69 21.85 78.65
N GLN A 209 1.59 22.62 78.70
CA GLN A 209 0.25 22.09 78.37
C GLN A 209 0.02 21.90 76.86
N TRP A 210 0.63 22.75 76.03
CA TRP A 210 0.45 22.70 74.57
C TRP A 210 1.27 21.61 73.88
N LEU A 211 2.37 21.14 74.47
CA LEU A 211 3.19 20.04 73.94
C LEU A 211 2.42 18.71 73.89
N LEU A 212 1.54 18.46 74.86
CA LEU A 212 0.64 17.31 74.84
C LEU A 212 -0.46 17.49 73.81
N PHE A 213 -1.07 18.68 73.75
CA PHE A 213 -2.11 18.98 72.75
C PHE A 213 -1.60 18.79 71.32
N PHE A 214 -0.39 19.30 70.99
CA PHE A 214 0.21 19.09 69.67
C PHE A 214 0.56 17.63 69.39
N LYS A 215 1.04 16.85 70.39
CA LYS A 215 1.31 15.42 70.21
C LYS A 215 0.03 14.64 69.85
N TYR A 216 -1.09 14.92 70.49
CA TYR A 216 -2.36 14.25 70.22
C TYR A 216 -3.05 14.77 68.95
N PHE A 217 -2.99 16.08 68.70
CA PHE A 217 -3.61 16.70 67.54
C PHE A 217 -2.91 16.31 66.23
N THR A 218 -1.57 16.22 66.22
CA THR A 218 -0.81 15.79 65.03
C THR A 218 -1.06 14.33 64.68
N SER A 219 -1.19 13.43 65.66
CA SER A 219 -1.60 12.04 65.40
C SER A 219 -3.05 11.93 64.87
N TYR A 220 -3.96 12.78 65.35
CA TYR A 220 -5.36 12.79 64.89
C TYR A 220 -5.50 13.32 63.44
N ILE A 221 -4.79 14.41 63.11
CA ILE A 221 -4.73 14.94 61.73
C ILE A 221 -4.10 13.92 60.76
N TRP A 222 -3.06 13.20 61.20
CA TRP A 222 -2.40 12.17 60.38
C TRP A 222 -3.32 10.97 60.08
N LEU A 223 -4.14 10.57 61.05
CA LEU A 223 -5.18 9.55 60.86
C LEU A 223 -6.28 10.00 59.88
N LEU A 224 -6.70 11.27 59.94
CA LEU A 224 -7.69 11.82 59.00
C LEU A 224 -7.14 11.92 57.56
N TYR A 225 -5.88 12.34 57.39
CA TYR A 225 -5.22 12.36 56.08
C TYR A 225 -5.08 10.96 55.44
N PHE A 226 -4.81 9.93 56.25
CA PHE A 226 -4.69 8.55 55.75
C PHE A 226 -6.03 7.94 55.34
N LEU A 227 -7.15 8.40 55.93
CA LEU A 227 -8.50 8.03 55.52
C LEU A 227 -8.92 8.73 54.21
N ASP A 228 -8.66 10.03 54.06
CA ASP A 228 -9.05 10.79 52.85
C ASP A 228 -8.30 10.36 51.59
N ILE A 229 -6.98 10.09 51.69
CA ILE A 229 -6.19 9.63 50.54
C ILE A 229 -6.66 8.25 50.04
N ARG A 230 -7.12 7.37 50.94
CA ARG A 230 -7.70 6.07 50.57
C ARG A 230 -9.03 6.23 49.82
N VAL A 231 -9.91 7.12 50.29
CA VAL A 231 -11.20 7.41 49.65
C VAL A 231 -11.01 8.01 48.26
N ILE A 232 -10.00 8.88 48.06
CA ILE A 232 -9.68 9.47 46.74
C ILE A 232 -9.13 8.40 45.76
N PHE A 233 -8.27 7.50 46.22
CA PHE A 233 -7.74 6.41 45.37
C PHE A 233 -8.83 5.39 44.99
N ASP A 234 -9.71 5.03 45.93
CA ASP A 234 -10.82 4.11 45.67
C ASP A 234 -11.87 4.71 44.72
N LEU A 235 -12.20 6.01 44.85
CA LEU A 235 -13.10 6.70 43.93
C LEU A 235 -12.51 6.80 42.50
N THR A 236 -11.21 7.02 42.37
CA THR A 236 -10.53 7.07 41.06
C THR A 236 -10.51 5.69 40.40
N ARG A 237 -10.34 4.63 41.19
CA ARG A 237 -10.36 3.23 40.73
C ARG A 237 -11.77 2.78 40.32
N LEU A 238 -12.80 3.19 41.06
CA LEU A 238 -14.21 2.93 40.73
C LEU A 238 -14.66 3.69 39.48
N ASN A 239 -14.22 4.93 39.29
CA ASN A 239 -14.52 5.70 38.08
C ASN A 239 -13.84 5.11 36.84
N PHE A 240 -12.62 4.58 36.97
CA PHE A 240 -11.92 3.89 35.87
C PHE A 240 -12.60 2.56 35.50
N ILE A 241 -13.12 1.82 36.48
CA ILE A 241 -13.87 0.56 36.26
C ILE A 241 -15.24 0.84 35.64
N LEU A 242 -15.98 1.84 36.12
CA LEU A 242 -17.30 2.18 35.56
C LEU A 242 -17.21 2.70 34.12
N LYS A 243 -16.16 3.46 33.78
CA LYS A 243 -15.91 3.89 32.39
C LYS A 243 -15.48 2.76 31.46
N GLY A 244 -14.92 1.67 32.00
CA GLY A 244 -14.57 0.47 31.24
C GLY A 244 -15.73 -0.50 31.03
N VAL A 245 -16.85 -0.33 31.75
CA VAL A 245 -18.04 -1.21 31.63
C VAL A 245 -19.04 -0.67 30.60
N ASP A 246 -19.13 0.64 30.40
CA ASP A 246 -20.06 1.25 29.42
C ASP A 246 -19.67 1.00 27.95
N ASP A 247 -18.43 0.65 27.65
CA ASP A 247 -17.99 0.29 26.27
C ASP A 247 -18.22 -1.19 25.92
N SER A 248 -18.86 -1.98 26.80
CA SER A 248 -19.07 -3.43 26.62
C SER A 248 -20.49 -3.84 26.20
N GLY A 249 -21.34 -2.91 25.74
CA GLY A 249 -22.75 -3.22 25.52
C GLY A 249 -23.44 -2.45 24.39
N ASN A 250 -23.00 -2.62 23.14
CA ASN A 250 -23.90 -2.80 21.99
C ASN A 250 -23.14 -3.06 20.68
N GLY A 251 -23.42 -4.21 20.03
CA GLY A 251 -23.48 -4.28 18.57
C GLY A 251 -22.41 -5.07 17.81
N GLU A 252 -22.30 -6.37 18.09
CA GLU A 252 -22.41 -7.47 17.11
C GLU A 252 -21.59 -7.50 15.78
N VAL A 253 -20.81 -8.61 15.68
CA VAL A 253 -20.50 -9.50 14.53
C VAL A 253 -19.48 -9.07 13.47
N GLY A 254 -18.46 -9.93 13.29
CA GLY A 254 -17.92 -10.20 11.94
C GLY A 254 -16.45 -10.63 11.86
N CYS A 255 -16.19 -11.92 12.05
CA CYS A 255 -14.95 -12.64 11.80
C CYS A 255 -14.26 -12.32 10.46
N LEU A 256 -12.91 -12.38 10.38
CA LEU A 256 -12.17 -13.44 9.66
C LEU A 256 -10.65 -13.16 9.48
N SER A 257 -9.88 -14.20 9.83
CA SER A 257 -8.63 -14.71 9.25
C SER A 257 -7.29 -13.95 9.37
N CYS A 258 -6.42 -14.54 10.20
CA CYS A 258 -5.00 -14.89 9.98
C CYS A 258 -4.34 -14.56 8.63
N SER A 259 -3.11 -14.02 8.67
CA SER A 259 -1.88 -14.73 8.23
C SER A 259 -0.62 -13.85 8.32
N ASP A 260 0.41 -14.38 8.99
CA ASP A 260 1.87 -14.24 8.76
C ASP A 260 2.50 -12.84 8.60
N SER A 261 3.57 -12.47 9.33
CA SER A 261 4.88 -13.11 9.18
C SER A 261 5.87 -12.74 10.29
N ALA A 262 6.55 -13.78 10.77
CA ALA A 262 7.85 -13.91 11.47
C ALA A 262 8.81 -12.70 11.57
N SER A 263 9.47 -12.60 12.75
CA SER A 263 10.94 -12.64 12.96
C SER A 263 11.24 -12.54 14.46
N ARG A 264 11.37 -13.66 15.19
CA ARG A 264 12.61 -14.43 15.46
C ARG A 264 13.63 -13.65 16.32
N CYS A 265 13.71 -13.95 17.62
CA CYS A 265 14.97 -14.06 18.35
C CYS A 265 14.78 -14.83 19.67
N SER A 266 15.16 -16.10 19.65
CA SER A 266 15.43 -16.92 20.82
C SER A 266 16.87 -17.37 20.68
N LEU A 267 17.74 -17.06 21.65
CA LEU A 267 18.97 -17.81 21.86
C LEU A 267 19.26 -17.87 23.35
N THR A 268 19.19 -19.10 23.84
CA THR A 268 19.64 -19.61 25.13
C THR A 268 21.15 -19.86 25.14
N ASN A 269 21.70 -19.80 26.36
CA ASN A 269 22.87 -20.51 26.88
C ASN A 269 24.29 -20.02 26.57
N GLY A 270 25.08 -19.89 27.65
CA GLY A 270 26.45 -20.37 27.69
C GLY A 270 27.47 -19.40 28.26
N GLN A 271 27.62 -19.39 29.59
CA GLN A 271 28.89 -19.40 30.32
C GLN A 271 28.66 -19.77 31.78
#